data_AF-A0A972CWQ6-F1
#
_entry.id   AF-A0A972CWQ6-F1
#
_cell.length_a   1.000
_cell.length_b   1.000
_cell.length_c   1.000
_cell.angle_alpha   90.00
_cell.angle_beta   90.00
_cell.angle_gamma   90.00
#
_symmetry.space_group_name_H-M   'P 1'
#
loop_
_entity.id
_entity.type
_entity.pdbx_description
1 polymer ?
#
loop_
_entity_poly.entity_id
_entity_poly.type
_entity_poly.pdbx_seq_one_letter_code
_entity_poly.pdbx_strand_id
1 'polypeptide(L)'
;MKSVIKRTVNRNEVPDYLIEIISMNYDKCFLDITTIENNDKITMIYDVKNQSKIDIKGYSLYQVISLIKDIVICEETNENHLIFPEDYLISLDLIYTSTKSNGIKLLYYPDETRSGFYEKLMGLIREISDHYQYSDKALLLSIIDNISQTEFNTMKLIKHLEDLEENVLF
;
A
#
# COMPACT_ATOMS: atom_id res chain seq x y z
N MET A 1 1.10 22.03 -11.63
CA MET A 1 0.82 21.02 -10.59
C MET A 1 2.05 20.93 -9.69
N LYS A 2 1.89 20.87 -8.36
CA LYS A 2 3.03 20.59 -7.46
C LYS A 2 3.54 19.18 -7.80
N SER A 3 4.81 19.07 -8.15
CA SER A 3 5.45 17.78 -8.44
C SER A 3 5.95 17.06 -7.19
N VAL A 4 5.74 17.66 -6.01
CA VAL A 4 6.24 17.13 -4.75
C VAL A 4 5.21 17.23 -3.64
N ILE A 5 5.21 16.22 -2.78
CA ILE A 5 4.48 16.19 -1.51
C ILE A 5 5.50 16.34 -0.39
N LYS A 6 5.13 17.04 0.69
CA LYS A 6 5.99 17.18 1.88
C LYS A 6 5.23 16.69 3.10
N ARG A 7 5.88 15.86 3.92
CA ARG A 7 5.39 15.44 5.23
C ARG A 7 6.50 15.65 6.25
N THR A 8 6.13 16.08 7.45
CA THR A 8 7.08 16.22 8.57
C THR A 8 6.54 15.39 9.72
N VAL A 9 7.40 14.54 10.28
CA VAL A 9 7.10 13.59 11.35
C VAL A 9 8.13 13.74 12.47
N ASN A 10 7.86 13.18 13.65
CA ASN A 10 8.86 13.15 14.71
C ASN A 10 9.97 12.15 14.36
N ARG A 11 11.20 12.45 14.73
CA ARG A 11 12.37 11.60 14.42
C ARG A 11 12.29 10.22 15.07
N ASN A 12 11.66 10.14 16.25
CA ASN A 12 11.48 8.90 17.00
C ASN A 12 10.39 7.97 16.43
N GLU A 13 9.58 8.44 15.47
CA GLU A 13 8.55 7.64 14.80
C GLU A 13 9.10 6.83 13.61
N VAL A 14 10.34 7.09 13.20
CA VAL A 14 10.94 6.50 12.00
C VAL A 14 12.24 5.78 12.38
N PRO A 15 12.34 4.45 12.15
CA PRO A 15 13.57 3.72 12.39
C PRO A 15 14.74 4.21 11.51
N ASP A 16 15.94 4.25 12.08
CA ASP A 16 17.14 4.77 11.39
C ASP A 16 17.45 3.99 10.10
N TYR A 17 17.37 2.65 10.16
CA TYR A 17 17.61 1.79 9.00
C TYR A 17 16.64 2.11 7.86
N LEU A 18 15.40 2.48 8.19
CA LEU A 18 14.35 2.68 7.21
C LEU A 18 14.59 3.94 6.40
N ILE A 19 15.15 5.00 7.02
CA ILE A 19 15.52 6.24 6.33
C ILE A 19 16.52 5.96 5.22
N GLU A 20 17.55 5.13 5.50
CA GLU A 20 18.54 4.75 4.50
C GLU A 20 17.89 3.97 3.36
N ILE A 21 17.07 2.95 3.68
CA ILE A 21 16.44 2.08 2.69
C ILE A 21 15.52 2.88 1.74
N ILE A 22 14.63 3.71 2.29
CA ILE A 22 13.65 4.46 1.50
C ILE A 22 14.30 5.63 0.73
N SER A 23 15.36 6.24 1.27
CA SER A 23 16.06 7.35 0.59
C SER A 23 16.97 6.86 -0.53
N MET A 24 17.47 5.62 -0.45
CA MET A 24 18.30 5.01 -1.50
C MET A 24 17.49 4.32 -2.60
N ASN A 25 16.15 4.30 -2.48
CA ASN A 25 15.23 3.70 -3.46
C ASN A 25 15.55 2.22 -3.75
N TYR A 26 15.93 1.47 -2.70
CA TYR A 26 16.17 0.04 -2.82
C TYR A 26 14.86 -0.72 -3.04
N ASP A 27 13.80 -0.28 -2.37
CA ASP A 27 12.45 -0.76 -2.60
C ASP A 27 11.74 0.06 -3.68
N LYS A 28 11.06 -0.63 -4.60
CA LYS A 28 10.31 0.00 -5.69
C LYS A 28 8.84 0.19 -5.37
N CYS A 29 8.37 -0.21 -4.21
CA CYS A 29 7.00 -0.02 -3.77
C CYS A 29 6.75 1.36 -3.18
N PHE A 30 7.74 2.03 -2.59
CA PHE A 30 7.56 3.41 -2.14
C PHE A 30 7.79 4.45 -3.27
N LEU A 31 7.11 5.60 -3.14
CA LEU A 31 7.45 6.80 -3.90
C LEU A 31 8.91 7.18 -3.64
N ASP A 32 9.56 7.81 -4.62
CA ASP A 32 10.92 8.31 -4.43
C ASP A 32 10.93 9.40 -3.35
N ILE A 33 11.71 9.20 -2.30
CA ILE A 33 11.75 10.06 -1.11
C ILE A 33 13.12 10.72 -0.98
N THR A 34 13.11 12.02 -0.68
CA THR A 34 14.26 12.72 -0.10
C THR A 34 13.93 13.12 1.33
N THR A 35 14.81 12.79 2.26
CA THR A 35 14.67 13.15 3.67
C THR A 35 15.56 14.33 4.05
N ILE A 36 15.06 15.19 4.93
CA ILE A 36 15.82 16.28 5.57
C ILE A 36 15.58 16.15 7.06
N GLU A 37 16.64 15.85 7.81
CA GLU A 37 16.60 15.77 9.27
C GLU A 37 16.96 17.13 9.88
N ASN A 38 16.17 17.54 10.89
CA ASN A 38 16.46 18.72 11.70
C ASN A 38 16.00 18.47 13.14
N ASN A 39 16.97 18.38 14.06
CA ASN A 39 16.75 18.09 15.47
C ASN A 39 15.88 16.83 15.67
N ASP A 40 14.66 17.02 16.19
CA ASP A 40 13.67 16.00 16.53
C ASP A 40 12.66 15.73 15.41
N LYS A 41 12.91 16.24 14.19
CA LYS A 41 11.99 16.12 13.05
C LYS A 41 12.69 15.55 11.82
N ILE A 42 11.94 14.74 11.06
CA ILE A 42 12.28 14.39 9.68
C ILE A 42 11.24 15.02 8.76
N THR A 43 11.70 15.72 7.73
CA THR A 43 10.86 16.13 6.60
C THR A 43 11.12 15.20 5.42
N MET A 44 10.09 14.49 5.00
CA MET A 44 10.07 13.64 3.79
C MET A 44 9.48 14.42 2.63
N ILE A 45 10.18 14.42 1.51
CA ILE A 45 9.79 15.07 0.26
C ILE A 45 9.65 13.97 -0.79
N TYR A 46 8.43 13.76 -1.26
CA TYR A 46 8.10 12.69 -2.21
C TYR A 46 8.01 13.29 -3.61
N ASP A 47 8.69 12.68 -4.59
CA ASP A 47 8.48 13.00 -6.01
C ASP A 47 7.21 12.29 -6.51
N VAL A 48 6.23 13.08 -6.95
CA VAL A 48 4.97 12.59 -7.51
C VAL A 48 4.83 12.94 -8.99
N LYS A 49 5.94 13.22 -9.68
CA LYS A 49 5.94 13.49 -11.11
C LYS A 49 5.47 12.27 -11.89
N ASN A 50 4.38 12.44 -12.65
CA ASN A 50 3.67 11.37 -13.37
C ASN A 50 2.98 10.33 -12.46
N GLN A 51 2.84 10.64 -11.17
CA GLN A 51 2.06 9.84 -10.24
C GLN A 51 0.74 10.57 -9.95
N SER A 52 -0.34 9.82 -9.81
CA SER A 52 -1.62 10.31 -9.32
C SER A 52 -2.02 9.50 -8.11
N LYS A 53 -2.51 10.18 -7.08
CA LYS A 53 -3.18 9.49 -5.97
C LYS A 53 -4.34 8.66 -6.53
N ILE A 54 -4.53 7.45 -6.02
CA ILE A 54 -5.64 6.62 -6.46
C ILE A 54 -6.99 7.29 -6.16
N ASP A 55 -7.93 7.09 -7.07
CA ASP A 55 -9.34 7.38 -6.85
C ASP A 55 -10.11 6.13 -7.27
N ILE A 56 -10.58 5.37 -6.28
CA ILE A 56 -11.30 4.12 -6.51
C ILE A 56 -12.71 4.35 -7.09
N LYS A 57 -13.17 5.59 -7.18
CA LYS A 57 -14.47 5.89 -7.79
C LYS A 57 -14.47 5.46 -9.25
N GLY A 58 -15.37 4.53 -9.57
CA GLY A 58 -15.50 3.99 -10.92
C GLY A 58 -14.49 2.90 -11.26
N TYR A 59 -13.69 2.42 -10.29
CA TYR A 59 -12.92 1.20 -10.49
C TYR A 59 -13.88 0.02 -10.66
N SER A 60 -13.63 -0.84 -11.64
CA SER A 60 -14.29 -2.13 -11.71
C SER A 60 -13.81 -3.04 -10.58
N LEU A 61 -14.56 -4.10 -10.31
CA LEU A 61 -14.17 -5.09 -9.32
C LEU A 61 -12.80 -5.72 -9.64
N TYR A 62 -12.53 -5.99 -10.92
CA TYR A 62 -11.21 -6.41 -11.40
C TYR A 62 -10.10 -5.42 -11.00
N GLN A 63 -10.31 -4.11 -11.21
CA GLN A 63 -9.31 -3.10 -10.88
C GLN A 63 -9.04 -3.02 -9.36
N VAL A 64 -10.07 -3.24 -8.53
CA VAL A 64 -9.90 -3.30 -7.07
C VAL A 64 -9.13 -4.54 -6.65
N ILE A 65 -9.46 -5.71 -7.20
CA ILE A 65 -8.74 -6.95 -6.86
C ILE A 65 -7.27 -6.83 -7.29
N SER A 66 -7.01 -6.24 -8.46
CA SER A 66 -5.65 -5.95 -8.92
C SER A 66 -4.92 -4.95 -8.03
N LEU A 67 -5.60 -3.91 -7.52
CA LEU A 67 -5.04 -3.00 -6.54
C LEU A 67 -4.65 -3.74 -5.24
N ILE A 68 -5.54 -4.59 -4.71
CA ILE A 68 -5.28 -5.39 -3.51
C ILE A 68 -4.06 -6.30 -3.75
N LYS A 69 -4.00 -6.96 -4.90
CA LYS A 69 -2.88 -7.83 -5.28
C LYS A 69 -1.56 -7.08 -5.36
N ASP A 70 -1.54 -5.91 -5.99
CA ASP A 70 -0.35 -5.06 -6.08
C ASP A 70 0.16 -4.66 -4.68
N ILE A 71 -0.74 -4.41 -3.71
CA ILE A 71 -0.35 -4.13 -2.32
C ILE A 71 0.31 -5.35 -1.67
N VAL A 72 -0.22 -6.56 -1.88
CA VAL A 72 0.37 -7.80 -1.34
C VAL A 72 1.73 -8.09 -1.97
N ILE A 73 1.89 -7.85 -3.27
CA ILE A 73 3.20 -7.96 -3.96
C ILE A 73 4.19 -6.94 -3.39
N CYS A 74 3.72 -5.75 -3.05
CA CYS A 74 4.56 -4.75 -2.41
C CYS A 74 5.00 -5.14 -1.01
N GLU A 75 4.15 -5.77 -0.23
CA GLU A 75 4.55 -6.31 1.07
C GLU A 75 5.64 -7.39 0.93
N GLU A 76 5.47 -8.34 0.01
CA GLU A 76 6.49 -9.36 -0.25
C GLU A 76 7.83 -8.71 -0.63
N THR A 77 7.78 -7.63 -1.43
CA THR A 77 8.99 -6.89 -1.80
C THR A 77 9.59 -6.16 -0.60
N ASN A 78 8.77 -5.54 0.24
CA ASN A 78 9.17 -4.80 1.43
C ASN A 78 9.87 -5.70 2.45
N GLU A 79 9.30 -6.87 2.75
CA GLU A 79 9.88 -7.86 3.66
C GLU A 79 11.28 -8.29 3.20
N ASN A 80 11.45 -8.52 1.89
CA ASN A 80 12.74 -8.85 1.28
C ASN A 80 13.80 -7.74 1.39
N HIS A 81 13.37 -6.49 1.62
CA HIS A 81 14.22 -5.33 1.84
C HIS A 81 14.27 -4.88 3.32
N LEU A 82 13.76 -5.70 4.26
CA LEU A 82 13.73 -5.38 5.70
C LEU A 82 12.88 -4.15 6.04
N ILE A 83 11.86 -3.85 5.22
CA ILE A 83 10.84 -2.85 5.54
C ILE A 83 9.65 -3.60 6.14
N PHE A 84 9.44 -3.45 7.44
CA PHE A 84 8.41 -4.20 8.13
C PHE A 84 7.06 -3.47 8.07
N PRO A 85 5.93 -4.20 7.96
CA PRO A 85 4.62 -3.60 7.88
C PRO A 85 4.30 -2.74 9.10
N GLU A 86 4.80 -3.08 10.28
CA GLU A 86 4.60 -2.32 11.52
C GLU A 86 5.17 -0.89 11.46
N ASP A 87 6.05 -0.59 10.52
CA ASP A 87 6.70 0.72 10.42
C ASP A 87 5.93 1.72 9.54
N TYR A 88 4.93 1.28 8.78
CA TYR A 88 4.24 2.15 7.81
C TYR A 88 2.72 1.93 7.70
N LEU A 89 1.99 3.00 7.39
CA LEU A 89 0.55 2.95 7.16
C LEU A 89 0.20 2.52 5.73
N ILE A 90 -0.91 1.79 5.60
CA ILE A 90 -1.57 1.50 4.33
C ILE A 90 -2.97 2.11 4.40
N SER A 91 -3.29 3.01 3.46
CA SER A 91 -4.63 3.58 3.27
C SER A 91 -4.79 4.08 1.85
N LEU A 92 -6.02 4.27 1.38
CA LEU A 92 -6.30 4.88 0.07
C LEU A 92 -5.62 6.25 -0.09
N ASP A 93 -5.41 6.95 1.03
CA ASP A 93 -4.78 8.26 1.05
C ASP A 93 -3.27 8.27 0.74
N LEU A 94 -2.65 7.10 0.85
CA LEU A 94 -1.22 6.89 0.74
C LEU A 94 -0.85 6.09 -0.52
N ILE A 95 -1.79 5.72 -1.38
CA ILE A 95 -1.52 4.92 -2.57
C ILE A 95 -1.58 5.80 -3.83
N TYR A 96 -0.58 5.63 -4.69
CA TYR A 96 -0.41 6.34 -5.95
C TYR A 96 -0.29 5.33 -7.09
N THR A 97 -0.75 5.73 -8.27
CA THR A 97 -0.57 5.01 -9.52
C THR A 97 0.21 5.86 -10.50
N SER A 98 1.02 5.19 -11.31
CA SER A 98 1.78 5.82 -12.37
C SER A 98 0.91 5.98 -13.61
N THR A 99 0.98 7.14 -14.27
CA THR A 99 0.33 7.34 -15.57
C THR A 99 1.12 6.68 -16.73
N LYS A 100 2.31 6.14 -16.45
CA LYS A 100 3.26 5.62 -17.44
C LYS A 100 3.56 4.13 -17.32
N SER A 101 3.21 3.51 -16.20
CA SER A 101 3.49 2.11 -15.91
C SER A 101 2.34 1.49 -15.12
N ASN A 102 2.08 0.21 -15.34
CA ASN A 102 1.19 -0.55 -14.47
C ASN A 102 1.87 -0.72 -13.10
N GLY A 103 1.08 -0.64 -12.04
CA GLY A 103 1.54 -0.81 -10.66
C GLY A 103 1.34 0.43 -9.79
N ILE A 104 1.34 0.17 -8.49
CA ILE A 104 1.16 1.19 -7.46
C ILE A 104 2.50 1.64 -6.86
N LYS A 105 2.45 2.79 -6.20
CA LYS A 105 3.48 3.31 -5.30
C LYS A 105 2.84 3.73 -3.99
N LEU A 106 3.45 3.38 -2.87
CA LEU A 106 3.05 3.77 -1.53
C LEU A 106 3.77 5.06 -1.13
N LEU A 107 3.04 5.97 -0.50
CA LEU A 107 3.60 7.09 0.24
C LEU A 107 3.91 6.58 1.64
N TYR A 108 5.20 6.45 1.98
CA TYR A 108 5.60 6.06 3.33
C TYR A 108 5.07 7.06 4.36
N TYR A 109 4.42 6.58 5.40
CA TYR A 109 4.03 7.36 6.56
C TYR A 109 4.11 6.45 7.80
N PRO A 110 4.74 6.88 8.91
CA PRO A 110 4.96 6.00 10.06
C PRO A 110 3.64 5.54 10.66
N ASP A 111 3.58 4.26 11.06
CA ASP A 111 2.45 3.71 11.80
C ASP A 111 2.71 3.70 13.31
N GLU A 112 2.06 4.63 14.02
CA GLU A 112 2.14 4.71 15.49
C GLU A 112 1.49 3.51 16.19
N THR A 113 0.54 2.84 15.53
CA THR A 113 -0.16 1.67 16.09
C THR A 113 0.65 0.38 15.95
N ARG A 114 1.64 0.38 15.06
CA ARG A 114 2.47 -0.78 14.72
C ARG A 114 1.66 -2.03 14.39
N SER A 115 0.58 -1.86 13.63
CA SER A 115 -0.29 -2.97 13.23
C SER A 115 0.36 -3.80 12.12
N GLY A 116 0.05 -5.10 12.10
CA GLY A 116 0.59 -6.02 11.10
C GLY A 116 -0.03 -5.84 9.71
N PHE A 117 0.63 -6.34 8.67
CA PHE A 117 0.20 -6.18 7.27
C PHE A 117 -1.26 -6.60 7.04
N TYR A 118 -1.63 -7.81 7.48
CA TYR A 118 -2.95 -8.36 7.23
C TYR A 118 -4.07 -7.58 7.92
N GLU A 119 -3.81 -7.02 9.11
CA GLU A 119 -4.78 -6.16 9.78
C GLU A 119 -5.06 -4.89 8.96
N LYS A 120 -4.00 -4.25 8.48
CA LYS A 120 -4.07 -3.07 7.60
C LYS A 120 -4.79 -3.39 6.29
N LEU A 121 -4.44 -4.52 5.68
CA LEU A 121 -5.05 -4.96 4.43
C LEU A 121 -6.55 -5.23 4.60
N MET A 122 -6.95 -5.94 5.66
CA MET A 122 -8.36 -6.15 5.97
C MET A 122 -9.09 -4.83 6.23
N GLY A 123 -8.46 -3.89 6.93
CA GLY A 123 -9.01 -2.54 7.14
C GLY A 123 -9.25 -1.81 5.83
N LEU A 124 -8.26 -1.80 4.94
CA LEU A 124 -8.35 -1.20 3.61
C LEU A 124 -9.45 -1.85 2.76
N ILE A 125 -9.53 -3.19 2.75
CA ILE A 125 -10.55 -3.90 1.98
C ILE A 125 -11.96 -3.54 2.49
N ARG A 126 -12.16 -3.41 3.81
CA ARG A 126 -13.44 -2.95 4.37
C ARG A 126 -13.78 -1.55 3.90
N GLU A 127 -12.83 -0.61 4.00
CA GLU A 127 -12.99 0.77 3.52
C GLU A 127 -13.39 0.81 2.04
N ILE A 128 -12.66 0.08 1.17
CA ILE A 128 -12.98 0.00 -0.25
C ILE A 128 -14.38 -0.59 -0.47
N SER A 129 -14.72 -1.66 0.25
CA SER A 129 -15.98 -2.39 0.06
C SER A 129 -17.22 -1.53 0.31
N ASP A 130 -17.12 -0.48 1.12
CA ASP A 130 -18.21 0.46 1.39
C ASP A 130 -18.57 1.34 0.18
N HIS A 131 -17.73 1.36 -0.86
CA HIS A 131 -17.99 2.03 -2.13
C HIS A 131 -18.71 1.16 -3.17
N TYR A 132 -18.95 -0.11 -2.89
CA TYR A 132 -19.48 -1.09 -3.84
C TYR A 132 -20.89 -1.57 -3.48
N GLN A 133 -21.62 -2.04 -4.50
CA GLN A 133 -22.93 -2.66 -4.33
C GLN A 133 -22.81 -4.02 -3.62
N TYR A 134 -23.93 -4.54 -3.12
CA TYR A 134 -23.96 -5.71 -2.24
C TYR A 134 -23.22 -6.94 -2.78
N SER A 135 -23.36 -7.28 -4.07
CA SER A 135 -22.70 -8.46 -4.67
C SER A 135 -21.18 -8.34 -4.65
N ASP A 136 -20.67 -7.19 -5.09
CA ASP A 136 -19.24 -6.92 -5.21
C ASP A 136 -18.62 -6.75 -3.81
N LYS A 137 -19.35 -6.10 -2.90
CA LYS A 137 -18.99 -6.02 -1.49
C LYS A 137 -18.86 -7.40 -0.86
N ALA A 138 -19.80 -8.32 -1.13
CA ALA A 138 -19.71 -9.69 -0.61
C ALA A 138 -18.46 -10.42 -1.11
N LEU A 139 -18.07 -10.22 -2.38
CA LEU A 139 -16.83 -10.77 -2.89
C LEU A 139 -15.60 -10.18 -2.18
N LEU A 140 -15.53 -8.85 -2.02
CA LEU A 140 -14.43 -8.20 -1.31
C LEU A 140 -14.33 -8.66 0.15
N LEU A 141 -15.45 -8.87 0.84
CA LEU A 141 -15.46 -9.40 2.20
C LEU A 141 -15.01 -10.88 2.26
N SER A 142 -15.25 -11.68 1.22
CA SER A 142 -14.73 -13.05 1.16
C SER A 142 -13.20 -13.12 1.10
N ILE A 143 -12.53 -12.08 0.56
CA ILE A 143 -11.07 -11.96 0.61
C ILE A 143 -10.60 -11.81 2.07
N ILE A 144 -11.33 -11.05 2.89
CA ILE A 144 -11.04 -10.92 4.33
C ILE A 144 -11.18 -12.26 5.05
N ASP A 145 -12.24 -13.02 4.73
CA ASP A 145 -12.44 -14.35 5.29
C ASP A 145 -11.29 -15.29 4.89
N ASN A 146 -10.81 -15.21 3.64
CA ASN A 146 -9.65 -15.97 3.17
C ASN A 146 -8.37 -15.62 3.94
N ILE A 147 -8.08 -14.32 4.11
CA ILE A 147 -6.94 -13.81 4.91
C ILE A 147 -7.00 -14.35 6.34
N SER A 148 -8.19 -14.38 6.93
CA SER A 148 -8.38 -14.83 8.33
C SER A 148 -8.20 -16.34 8.51
N GLN A 149 -8.35 -17.13 7.44
CA GLN A 149 -8.28 -18.59 7.46
C GLN A 149 -6.93 -19.14 6.98
N THR A 150 -6.17 -18.36 6.22
CA THR A 150 -4.84 -18.77 5.76
C THR A 150 -3.80 -18.51 6.84
N GLU A 151 -2.96 -19.51 7.14
CA GLU A 151 -1.69 -19.23 7.81
C GLU A 151 -0.93 -18.20 6.96
N PHE A 152 -0.68 -17.03 7.55
CA PHE A 152 -0.06 -15.83 6.98
C PHE A 152 0.96 -16.14 5.86
N ASN A 153 0.48 -16.17 4.61
CA ASN A 153 1.29 -16.49 3.43
C ASN A 153 0.82 -15.63 2.25
N THR A 154 1.61 -14.60 1.95
CA THR A 154 1.46 -13.67 0.83
C THR A 154 1.30 -14.39 -0.51
N MET A 155 2.08 -15.43 -0.79
CA MET A 155 2.01 -16.20 -2.04
C MET A 155 0.68 -16.92 -2.24
N LYS A 156 0.09 -17.50 -1.18
CA LYS A 156 -1.24 -18.10 -1.23
C LYS A 156 -2.32 -17.05 -1.50
N LEU A 157 -2.20 -15.88 -0.87
CA LEU A 157 -3.12 -14.77 -1.08
C LEU A 157 -3.03 -14.20 -2.50
N ILE A 158 -1.82 -14.00 -3.02
CA ILE A 158 -1.60 -13.56 -4.41
C ILE A 158 -2.29 -14.52 -5.37
N LYS A 159 -2.06 -15.84 -5.24
CA LYS A 159 -2.70 -16.83 -6.08
C LYS A 159 -4.23 -16.79 -6.00
N HIS A 160 -4.78 -16.64 -4.79
CA HIS A 160 -6.22 -16.51 -4.61
C HIS A 160 -6.79 -15.27 -5.33
N LEU A 161 -6.07 -14.14 -5.27
CA LEU A 161 -6.46 -12.91 -5.96
C LEU A 161 -6.38 -13.04 -7.49
N GLU A 162 -5.37 -13.75 -8.01
CA GLU A 162 -5.27 -14.08 -9.44
C GLU A 162 -6.46 -14.93 -9.90
N ASP A 163 -6.82 -15.97 -9.15
CA ASP A 163 -8.00 -16.80 -9.44
C ASP A 163 -9.29 -15.94 -9.43
N LEU A 164 -9.41 -14.98 -8.51
CA LEU A 164 -10.56 -14.07 -8.45
C LEU A 164 -10.60 -13.10 -9.63
N GLU A 165 -9.47 -12.52 -10.03
CA GLU A 165 -9.35 -11.65 -11.21
C GLU A 165 -9.85 -12.33 -12.48
N GLU A 166 -9.46 -13.59 -12.70
CA GLU A 166 -9.90 -14.38 -13.85
C GLU A 166 -11.42 -14.57 -13.86
N ASN A 167 -12.04 -14.76 -12.68
CA ASN A 167 -13.47 -14.98 -12.55
C ASN A 167 -14.33 -13.72 -12.72
N VAL A 168 -13.78 -12.52 -12.51
CA VAL A 168 -14.52 -11.25 -12.65
C VAL A 168 -14.32 -10.56 -14.01
N LEU A 169 -13.51 -11.16 -14.89
CA LEU A 169 -13.31 -10.71 -16.27
C LEU A 169 -14.39 -11.23 -17.23
N PHE A 170 -15.23 -12.18 -16.80
CA PHE A 170 -16.32 -12.81 -17.57
C PHE A 170 -17.69 -12.51 -16.98
#